data_AF-A0A7J9KF18-F1
#
_entry.id   AF-A0A7J9KF18-F1
#
_cell.length_a   1.000
_cell.length_b   1.000
_cell.length_c   1.000
_cell.angle_alpha   90.00
_cell.angle_beta   90.00
_cell.angle_gamma   90.00
#
_symmetry.space_group_name_H-M   'P 1'
#
loop_
_entity.id
_entity.type
_entity.pdbx_description
1 polymer ?
#
loop_
_entity_poly.entity_id
_entity_poly.type
_entity_poly.pdbx_seq_one_letter_code
_entity_poly.pdbx_strand_id
1 'polypeptide(L)'
;SVETLIHALKDCPTARAILTLGGLDGRLLNKDYSCCIDWIENAMRLLDKKAIVDFITTLWNSWNNQNNYVFRGKEEEAQVIWDRAITLCQDFRIHNMVNKPMFGVIVRDSDPFVIGGGCGFKDEKMMANWAELYVVEESLKIARSLNIANAIFETDCTSLANRIKKRMEDITIIGHCINESFKNTEMLNNVVVNWVNRSCNKVADFM
;
A
#
# COMPACT_ATOMS: atom_id res chain seq x y z
N SER A 1 28.64 -8.26 -4.35
CA SER A 1 28.12 -7.36 -5.39
C SER A 1 26.92 -6.62 -4.82
N VAL A 2 26.63 -5.41 -5.30
CA VAL A 2 25.39 -4.70 -4.92
C VAL A 2 24.22 -5.39 -5.61
N GLU A 3 23.21 -5.82 -4.84
CA GLU A 3 21.99 -6.41 -5.38
C GLU A 3 21.19 -5.35 -6.17
N THR A 4 20.73 -5.69 -7.37
CA THR A 4 19.90 -4.81 -8.19
C THR A 4 18.42 -5.12 -7.95
N LEU A 5 17.53 -4.14 -8.20
CA LEU A 5 16.08 -4.36 -8.09
C LEU A 5 15.59 -5.47 -9.02
N ILE A 6 16.16 -5.56 -10.23
CA ILE A 6 15.79 -6.64 -11.15
C ILE A 6 16.24 -8.01 -10.64
N HIS A 7 17.41 -8.09 -9.99
CA HIS A 7 17.83 -9.31 -9.32
C HIS A 7 16.87 -9.68 -8.18
N ALA A 8 16.62 -8.76 -7.25
CA ALA A 8 15.76 -8.99 -6.10
C ALA A 8 14.33 -9.41 -6.47
N LEU A 9 13.80 -8.89 -7.59
CA LEU A 9 12.41 -9.10 -7.99
C LEU A 9 12.20 -10.20 -9.02
N LYS A 10 13.22 -10.57 -9.80
CA LYS A 10 13.10 -11.49 -10.96
C LYS A 10 14.18 -12.56 -10.99
N ASP A 11 15.45 -12.17 -10.87
CA ASP A 11 16.56 -13.07 -11.23
C ASP A 11 17.09 -13.90 -10.05
N CYS A 12 16.86 -13.48 -8.80
CA CYS A 12 17.27 -14.27 -7.65
C CYS A 12 16.47 -15.60 -7.58
N PRO A 13 17.06 -16.69 -7.05
CA PRO A 13 16.42 -18.02 -7.08
C PRO A 13 15.03 -18.04 -6.45
N THR A 14 14.88 -17.39 -5.30
CA THR A 14 13.62 -17.32 -4.54
C THR A 14 12.56 -16.53 -5.31
N ALA A 15 12.89 -15.34 -5.83
CA ALA A 15 11.95 -14.55 -6.65
C ALA A 15 11.54 -15.29 -7.92
N ARG A 16 12.50 -15.94 -8.61
CA ARG A 16 12.23 -16.72 -9.81
C ARG A 16 11.28 -17.88 -9.54
N ALA A 17 11.46 -18.57 -8.41
CA ALA A 17 10.57 -19.64 -7.97
C ALA A 17 9.16 -19.12 -7.70
N ILE A 18 9.02 -18.01 -6.95
CA ILE A 18 7.73 -17.37 -6.66
C ILE A 18 6.99 -16.98 -7.95
N LEU A 19 7.68 -16.36 -8.91
CA LEU A 19 7.08 -15.95 -10.18
C LEU A 19 6.68 -17.15 -11.05
N THR A 20 7.45 -18.24 -10.99
CA THR A 20 7.14 -19.49 -11.69
C THR A 20 5.90 -20.15 -11.09
N LEU A 21 5.77 -20.18 -9.76
CA LEU A 21 4.57 -20.63 -9.06
C LEU A 21 3.34 -19.78 -9.45
N GLY A 22 3.54 -18.46 -9.62
CA GLY A 22 2.53 -17.54 -10.15
C GLY A 22 2.16 -17.72 -11.61
N GLY A 23 2.79 -18.66 -12.32
CA GLY A 23 2.51 -18.93 -13.72
C GLY A 23 2.97 -17.82 -14.67
N LEU A 24 3.96 -17.00 -14.27
CA LEU A 24 4.48 -15.96 -15.15
C LEU A 24 5.10 -16.59 -16.39
N ASP A 25 4.77 -16.06 -17.57
CA ASP A 25 5.25 -16.57 -18.85
C ASP A 25 6.78 -16.63 -18.87
N GLY A 26 7.34 -17.77 -19.29
CA GLY A 26 8.78 -17.98 -19.43
C GLY A 26 9.46 -16.92 -20.30
N ARG A 27 8.76 -16.31 -21.26
CA ARG A 27 9.24 -15.18 -22.07
C ARG A 27 9.52 -13.93 -21.24
N LEU A 28 8.75 -13.69 -20.18
CA LEU A 28 8.97 -12.59 -19.24
C LEU A 28 10.07 -12.91 -18.23
N LEU A 29 10.23 -14.18 -17.84
CA LEU A 29 11.25 -14.65 -16.90
C LEU A 29 12.65 -14.76 -17.52
N ASN A 30 12.73 -15.19 -18.78
CA ASN A 30 13.98 -15.53 -19.44
C ASN A 30 14.56 -14.38 -20.27
N LYS A 31 13.75 -13.36 -20.60
CA LYS A 31 14.25 -12.20 -21.33
C LYS A 31 15.12 -11.32 -20.42
N ASP A 32 16.21 -10.83 -20.99
CA ASP A 32 17.07 -9.85 -20.35
C ASP A 32 16.47 -8.45 -20.47
N TYR A 33 16.50 -7.72 -19.36
CA TYR A 33 16.06 -6.33 -19.31
C TYR A 33 17.14 -5.48 -18.66
N SER A 34 17.26 -4.24 -19.12
CA SER A 34 18.27 -3.31 -18.62
C SER A 34 17.93 -2.80 -17.21
N CYS A 35 16.63 -2.71 -16.90
CA CYS A 35 16.14 -2.30 -15.59
C CYS A 35 14.79 -2.96 -15.26
N CYS A 36 14.39 -2.91 -13.98
CA CYS A 36 13.14 -3.49 -13.51
C CYS A 36 11.89 -2.82 -14.10
N ILE A 37 11.96 -1.52 -14.42
CA ILE A 37 10.83 -0.77 -14.98
C ILE A 37 10.49 -1.26 -16.38
N ASP A 38 11.49 -1.45 -17.26
CA ASP A 38 11.28 -2.00 -18.61
C ASP A 38 10.60 -3.38 -18.57
N TRP A 39 10.97 -4.19 -17.59
CA TRP A 39 10.40 -5.51 -17.39
C TRP A 39 8.94 -5.44 -16.94
N ILE A 40 8.64 -4.61 -15.93
CA ILE A 40 7.28 -4.41 -15.42
C ILE A 40 6.38 -3.82 -16.51
N GLU A 41 6.85 -2.81 -17.26
CA GLU A 41 6.09 -2.25 -18.38
C GLU A 41 5.76 -3.30 -19.43
N ASN A 42 6.72 -4.17 -19.78
CA ASN A 42 6.47 -5.23 -20.73
C ASN A 42 5.45 -6.24 -20.19
N ALA A 43 5.53 -6.61 -18.90
CA ALA A 43 4.54 -7.46 -18.26
C ALA A 43 3.14 -6.82 -18.30
N MET A 44 3.01 -5.54 -17.98
CA MET A 44 1.73 -4.81 -18.02
C MET A 44 1.13 -4.70 -19.44
N ARG A 45 1.94 -4.75 -20.49
CA ARG A 45 1.45 -4.78 -21.88
C ARG A 45 0.93 -6.15 -22.31
N LEU A 46 1.42 -7.23 -21.69
CA LEU A 46 1.11 -8.60 -22.07
C LEU A 46 0.05 -9.25 -21.19
N LEU A 47 -0.07 -8.81 -19.94
CA LEU A 47 -0.98 -9.38 -18.95
C LEU A 47 -2.33 -8.64 -18.97
N ASP A 48 -3.42 -9.39 -18.74
CA ASP A 48 -4.72 -8.77 -18.50
C ASP A 48 -4.77 -8.10 -17.12
N LYS A 49 -5.81 -7.30 -16.86
CA LYS A 49 -5.96 -6.55 -15.60
C LYS A 49 -5.92 -7.46 -14.38
N LYS A 50 -6.48 -8.67 -14.46
CA LYS A 50 -6.49 -9.63 -13.35
C LYS A 50 -5.05 -10.12 -13.10
N ALA A 51 -4.37 -10.55 -14.14
CA ALA A 51 -3.00 -11.04 -14.08
C ALA A 51 -2.00 -9.97 -13.65
N ILE A 52 -2.22 -8.69 -14.00
CA ILE A 52 -1.38 -7.57 -13.51
C ILE A 52 -1.49 -7.44 -11.99
N VAL A 53 -2.69 -7.53 -11.42
CA VAL A 53 -2.88 -7.44 -9.96
C VAL A 53 -2.19 -8.60 -9.24
N ASP A 54 -2.35 -9.83 -9.75
CA ASP A 54 -1.64 -11.00 -9.21
C ASP A 54 -0.12 -10.79 -9.28
N PHE A 55 0.36 -10.32 -10.44
CA PHE A 55 1.77 -10.08 -10.68
C PHE A 55 2.36 -9.05 -9.71
N ILE A 56 1.76 -7.87 -9.56
CA ILE A 56 2.30 -6.84 -8.66
C ILE A 56 2.25 -7.27 -7.19
N THR A 57 1.16 -7.92 -6.75
CA THR A 57 1.06 -8.42 -5.38
C THR A 57 2.12 -9.48 -5.09
N THR A 58 2.43 -10.31 -6.09
CA THR A 58 3.52 -11.29 -6.02
C THR A 58 4.89 -10.62 -5.92
N LEU A 59 5.15 -9.56 -6.71
CA LEU A 59 6.40 -8.80 -6.63
C LEU A 59 6.59 -8.15 -5.26
N TRP A 60 5.53 -7.57 -4.69
CA TRP A 60 5.56 -6.97 -3.37
C TRP A 60 5.92 -8.00 -2.29
N ASN A 61 5.29 -9.18 -2.33
CA ASN A 61 5.57 -10.25 -1.37
C ASN A 61 6.99 -10.81 -1.51
N SER A 62 7.50 -10.92 -2.75
CA SER A 62 8.89 -11.30 -3.01
C SER A 62 9.87 -10.29 -2.44
N TRP A 63 9.64 -9.00 -2.70
CA TRP A 63 10.46 -7.90 -2.17
C TRP A 63 10.45 -7.84 -0.64
N ASN A 64 9.27 -7.98 -0.03
CA ASN A 64 9.12 -7.98 1.42
C ASN A 64 9.87 -9.16 2.08
N ASN A 65 9.84 -10.34 1.46
CA ASN A 65 10.64 -11.47 1.91
C ASN A 65 12.15 -11.18 1.82
N GLN A 66 12.60 -10.61 0.70
CA GLN A 66 14.01 -10.25 0.51
C GLN A 66 14.48 -9.25 1.59
N ASN A 67 13.66 -8.25 1.90
CA ASN A 67 13.95 -7.32 3.00
C ASN A 67 14.00 -8.02 4.36
N ASN A 68 13.06 -8.93 4.65
CA ASN A 68 13.09 -9.70 5.89
C ASN A 68 14.37 -10.55 6.01
N TYR A 69 14.85 -11.11 4.90
CA TYR A 69 16.14 -11.81 4.90
C TYR A 69 17.30 -10.85 5.16
N VAL A 70 17.39 -9.74 4.42
CA VAL A 70 18.48 -8.76 4.56
C VAL A 70 18.55 -8.17 5.96
N PHE A 71 17.41 -7.82 6.56
CA PHE A 71 17.37 -7.10 7.84
C PHE A 71 17.21 -8.00 9.07
N ARG A 72 16.63 -9.20 8.91
CA ARG A 72 16.30 -10.09 10.04
C ARG A 72 16.90 -11.49 9.91
N GLY A 73 17.58 -11.79 8.81
CA GLY A 73 18.14 -13.11 8.54
C GLY A 73 17.10 -14.21 8.35
N LYS A 74 15.81 -13.84 8.13
CA LYS A 74 14.71 -14.79 7.96
C LYS A 74 14.29 -14.85 6.50
N GLU A 75 14.54 -15.99 5.86
CA GLU A 75 14.03 -16.32 4.52
C GLU A 75 12.87 -17.30 4.65
N GLU A 76 11.78 -17.08 3.92
CA GLU A 76 10.64 -17.98 3.82
C GLU A 76 10.67 -18.76 2.50
N GLU A 77 10.02 -19.92 2.46
CA GLU A 77 9.92 -20.71 1.23
C GLU A 77 9.07 -20.01 0.16
N ALA A 78 9.46 -20.15 -1.10
CA ALA A 78 8.76 -19.55 -2.24
C ALA A 78 7.26 -19.89 -2.27
N GLN A 79 6.89 -21.12 -1.90
CA GLN A 79 5.49 -21.55 -1.82
C GLN A 79 4.71 -20.74 -0.79
N VAL A 80 5.26 -20.54 0.42
CA VAL A 80 4.61 -19.77 1.49
C VAL A 80 4.42 -18.31 1.08
N ILE A 81 5.41 -17.74 0.39
CA ILE A 81 5.36 -16.36 -0.08
C ILE A 81 4.30 -16.20 -1.19
N TRP A 82 4.23 -17.16 -2.10
CA TRP A 82 3.24 -17.19 -3.17
C TRP A 82 1.82 -17.43 -2.63
N ASP A 83 1.64 -18.37 -1.70
CA ASP A 83 0.37 -18.64 -1.04
C ASP A 83 -0.16 -17.37 -0.34
N ARG A 84 0.70 -16.64 0.36
CA ARG A 84 0.36 -15.34 0.96
C ARG A 84 -0.06 -14.31 -0.10
N ALA A 85 0.66 -14.23 -1.21
CA ALA A 85 0.34 -13.30 -2.30
C ALA A 85 -1.02 -13.62 -2.95
N ILE A 86 -1.30 -14.90 -3.22
CA ILE A 86 -2.57 -15.30 -3.86
C ILE A 86 -3.75 -15.16 -2.90
N THR A 87 -3.59 -15.45 -1.60
CA THR A 87 -4.62 -15.19 -0.59
C THR A 87 -4.96 -13.71 -0.56
N LEU A 88 -3.96 -12.82 -0.52
CA LEU A 88 -4.18 -11.36 -0.57
C LEU A 88 -4.93 -10.94 -1.86
N CYS A 89 -4.55 -11.49 -3.01
CA CYS A 89 -5.26 -11.21 -4.27
C CYS A 89 -6.69 -11.76 -4.31
N GLN A 90 -6.93 -12.93 -3.72
CA GLN A 90 -8.26 -13.53 -3.64
C GLN A 90 -9.16 -12.75 -2.70
N ASP A 91 -8.66 -12.39 -1.52
CA ASP A 91 -9.36 -11.53 -0.57
C ASP A 91 -9.69 -10.19 -1.23
N PHE A 92 -8.72 -9.57 -1.91
CA PHE A 92 -8.92 -8.35 -2.68
C PHE A 92 -9.98 -8.48 -3.78
N ARG A 93 -10.07 -9.62 -4.48
CA ARG A 93 -11.03 -9.85 -5.57
C ARG A 93 -12.44 -10.16 -5.10
N ILE A 94 -12.56 -11.07 -4.13
CA ILE A 94 -13.83 -11.37 -3.47
C ILE A 94 -14.40 -10.07 -2.91
N HIS A 95 -13.52 -9.22 -2.41
CA HIS A 95 -13.88 -7.93 -1.89
C HIS A 95 -14.29 -6.91 -2.98
N ASN A 96 -13.50 -6.74 -4.04
CA ASN A 96 -13.73 -5.75 -5.10
C ASN A 96 -14.92 -6.04 -6.04
N MET A 97 -15.43 -7.27 -6.08
CA MET A 97 -16.69 -7.59 -6.78
C MET A 97 -17.92 -7.04 -6.04
N VAL A 98 -17.77 -6.63 -4.78
CA VAL A 98 -18.77 -5.88 -4.04
C VAL A 98 -18.33 -4.42 -4.10
N ASN A 99 -19.12 -3.50 -4.67
CA ASN A 99 -18.79 -2.07 -4.82
C ASN A 99 -18.50 -1.38 -3.47
N LYS A 100 -17.34 -1.63 -2.90
CA LYS A 100 -16.95 -1.26 -1.54
C LYS A 100 -15.74 -0.33 -1.62
N PRO A 101 -15.74 0.78 -0.86
CA PRO A 101 -14.61 1.69 -0.84
C PRO A 101 -13.39 0.98 -0.23
N MET A 102 -12.29 1.11 -0.95
CA MET A 102 -10.97 0.57 -0.61
C MET A 102 -10.09 1.70 -0.08
N PHE A 103 -9.13 1.37 0.78
CA PHE A 103 -8.15 2.31 1.26
C PHE A 103 -6.75 1.69 1.31
N GLY A 104 -5.76 2.54 1.10
CA GLY A 104 -4.34 2.25 1.23
C GLY A 104 -3.63 3.31 2.05
N VAL A 105 -2.71 2.89 2.91
CA VAL A 105 -1.92 3.75 3.79
C VAL A 105 -0.47 3.29 3.75
N ILE A 106 0.44 4.24 3.54
CA ILE A 106 1.88 4.06 3.71
C ILE A 106 2.36 4.91 4.86
N VAL A 107 3.16 4.32 5.75
CA VAL A 107 3.81 5.04 6.84
C VAL A 107 5.30 5.04 6.57
N ARG A 108 5.88 6.24 6.52
CA ARG A 108 7.31 6.47 6.33
C ARG A 108 7.88 7.33 7.45
N ASP A 109 9.16 7.13 7.75
CA ASP A 109 9.90 8.03 8.64
C ASP A 109 10.36 9.31 7.89
N SER A 110 11.22 10.10 8.54
CA SER A 110 11.76 11.34 7.99
C SER A 110 12.76 11.13 6.85
N ASP A 111 13.37 9.94 6.76
CA ASP A 111 14.39 9.57 5.76
C ASP A 111 13.76 8.79 4.59
N PRO A 112 12.57 9.23 4.15
CA PRO A 112 11.58 8.50 3.36
C PRO A 112 11.47 6.97 3.51
N PHE A 113 11.95 6.36 4.59
CA PHE A 113 11.97 4.91 4.72
C PHE A 113 10.59 4.42 5.18
N VAL A 114 10.03 3.42 4.49
CA VAL A 114 8.72 2.85 4.82
C VAL A 114 8.84 1.98 6.06
N ILE A 115 8.19 2.40 7.14
CA ILE A 115 8.19 1.73 8.45
C ILE A 115 6.89 0.95 8.70
N GLY A 116 5.90 1.11 7.83
CA GLY A 116 4.63 0.39 7.92
C GLY A 116 3.63 0.84 6.88
N GLY A 117 2.42 0.34 7.02
CA GLY A 117 1.32 0.62 6.14
C GLY A 117 0.18 -0.35 6.36
N GLY A 118 -0.88 -0.17 5.60
CA GLY A 118 -2.04 -1.04 5.63
C GLY A 118 -2.93 -0.76 4.44
N CYS A 119 -3.64 -1.78 3.99
CA CYS A 119 -4.74 -1.61 3.07
C CYS A 119 -5.95 -2.37 3.61
N GLY A 120 -7.11 -2.00 3.13
CA GLY A 120 -8.33 -2.64 3.55
C GLY A 120 -9.53 -2.06 2.85
N PHE A 121 -10.68 -2.36 3.43
CA PHE A 121 -11.93 -2.06 2.82
C PHE A 121 -13.02 -1.81 3.85
N LYS A 122 -14.06 -1.10 3.42
CA LYS A 122 -15.26 -0.88 4.21
C LYS A 122 -16.44 -1.55 3.56
N ASP A 123 -17.18 -2.33 4.33
CA ASP A 123 -18.35 -3.08 3.82
C ASP A 123 -19.51 -2.19 3.36
N GLU A 124 -19.50 -0.93 3.76
CA GLU A 124 -20.51 0.07 3.46
C GLU A 124 -20.13 0.92 2.24
N LYS A 125 -21.11 1.25 1.39
CA LYS A 125 -20.92 2.27 0.35
C LYS A 125 -20.80 3.65 0.99
N MET A 126 -19.77 4.41 0.62
CA MET A 126 -19.50 5.73 1.17
C MET A 126 -19.29 6.76 0.06
N MET A 127 -19.63 8.03 0.33
CA MET A 127 -19.20 9.12 -0.56
C MET A 127 -17.70 9.34 -0.41
N ALA A 128 -17.03 9.88 -1.44
CA ALA A 128 -15.58 10.08 -1.46
C ALA A 128 -15.03 10.74 -0.19
N ASN A 129 -15.60 11.87 0.28
CA ASN A 129 -15.12 12.54 1.50
C ASN A 129 -15.25 11.66 2.78
N TRP A 130 -16.25 10.79 2.84
CA TRP A 130 -16.43 9.87 3.96
C TRP A 130 -15.47 8.68 3.88
N ALA A 131 -15.15 8.22 2.67
CA ALA A 131 -14.12 7.21 2.45
C ALA A 131 -12.72 7.76 2.84
N GLU A 132 -12.40 8.98 2.42
CA GLU A 132 -11.14 9.66 2.77
C GLU A 132 -11.01 9.90 4.28
N LEU A 133 -12.09 10.32 4.95
CA LEU A 133 -12.09 10.43 6.41
C LEU A 133 -11.84 9.07 7.07
N TYR A 134 -12.46 8.02 6.55
CA TYR A 134 -12.23 6.67 7.04
C TYR A 134 -10.77 6.23 6.85
N VAL A 135 -10.12 6.55 5.74
CA VAL A 135 -8.68 6.31 5.53
C VAL A 135 -7.86 7.01 6.60
N VAL A 136 -8.18 8.26 6.94
CA VAL A 136 -7.50 9.00 8.02
C VAL A 136 -7.70 8.31 9.38
N GLU A 137 -8.90 7.84 9.69
CA GLU A 137 -9.17 7.10 10.93
C GLU A 137 -8.35 5.81 11.04
N GLU A 138 -8.26 5.03 9.96
CA GLU A 138 -7.41 3.83 9.91
C GLU A 138 -5.93 4.20 10.02
N SER A 139 -5.51 5.29 9.38
CA SER A 139 -4.13 5.80 9.48
C SER A 139 -3.77 6.21 10.91
N LEU A 140 -4.72 6.77 11.67
CA LEU A 140 -4.54 7.10 13.10
C LEU A 140 -4.37 5.83 13.95
N LYS A 141 -5.12 4.76 13.65
CA LYS A 141 -4.97 3.46 14.34
C LYS A 141 -3.61 2.83 14.06
N ILE A 142 -3.13 2.90 12.81
CA ILE A 142 -1.81 2.42 12.41
C ILE A 142 -0.71 3.23 13.12
N ALA A 143 -0.82 4.56 13.13
CA ALA A 143 0.15 5.40 13.85
C ALA A 143 0.23 5.03 15.33
N ARG A 144 -0.91 4.73 15.97
CA ARG A 144 -0.97 4.27 17.36
C ARG A 144 -0.32 2.90 17.54
N SER A 145 -0.60 1.93 16.67
CA SER A 145 -0.01 0.58 16.78
C SER A 145 1.51 0.59 16.57
N LEU A 146 2.02 1.56 15.82
CA LEU A 146 3.45 1.81 15.62
C LEU A 146 4.06 2.73 16.70
N ASN A 147 3.30 3.15 17.71
CA ASN A 147 3.72 4.05 18.77
C ASN A 147 4.33 5.38 18.26
N ILE A 148 3.78 5.90 17.16
CA ILE A 148 4.21 7.16 16.55
C ILE A 148 3.50 8.30 17.26
N ALA A 149 4.25 9.20 17.90
CA ALA A 149 3.66 10.34 18.63
C ALA A 149 3.40 11.58 17.75
N ASN A 150 4.13 11.74 16.64
CA ASN A 150 4.02 12.88 15.72
C ASN A 150 3.87 12.38 14.30
N ALA A 151 2.80 12.79 13.62
CA ALA A 151 2.48 12.29 12.29
C ALA A 151 2.05 13.42 11.34
N ILE A 152 2.52 13.33 10.10
CA ILE A 152 2.03 14.12 8.97
C ILE A 152 1.27 13.16 8.07
N PHE A 153 -0.05 13.34 7.97
CA PHE A 153 -0.87 12.60 7.01
C PHE A 153 -0.91 13.37 5.69
N GLU A 154 -0.60 12.70 4.60
CA GLU A 154 -0.63 13.24 3.24
C GLU A 154 -1.83 12.63 2.50
N THR A 155 -2.72 13.47 1.97
CA THR A 155 -3.91 13.05 1.20
C THR A 155 -4.00 13.86 -0.09
N ASP A 156 -4.48 13.26 -1.17
CA ASP A 156 -4.78 13.98 -2.41
C ASP A 156 -6.18 14.64 -2.41
N CYS A 157 -6.98 14.39 -1.36
CA CYS A 157 -8.31 14.95 -1.18
C CYS A 157 -8.26 16.38 -0.60
N THR A 158 -8.27 17.38 -1.48
CA THR A 158 -8.20 18.80 -1.10
C THR A 158 -9.36 19.22 -0.19
N SER A 159 -10.58 18.69 -0.41
CA SER A 159 -11.75 18.99 0.41
C SER A 159 -11.58 18.51 1.84
N LEU A 160 -11.04 17.31 2.05
CA LEU A 160 -10.79 16.78 3.38
C LEU A 160 -9.68 17.57 4.09
N ALA A 161 -8.55 17.80 3.43
CA ALA A 161 -7.44 18.56 4.01
C ALA A 161 -7.88 19.97 4.45
N ASN A 162 -8.69 20.66 3.64
CA ASN A 162 -9.23 21.97 3.98
C ASN A 162 -10.20 21.92 5.17
N ARG A 163 -11.04 20.89 5.26
CA ARG A 163 -11.97 20.71 6.38
C ARG A 163 -11.24 20.41 7.68
N ILE A 164 -10.22 19.55 7.66
CA ILE A 164 -9.42 19.24 8.86
C ILE A 164 -8.69 20.49 9.38
N LYS A 165 -8.18 21.34 8.49
CA LYS A 165 -7.57 22.63 8.85
C LYS A 165 -8.56 23.59 9.51
N LYS A 166 -9.83 23.56 9.10
CA LYS A 166 -10.91 24.40 9.63
C LYS A 166 -11.84 23.66 10.61
N ARG A 167 -11.41 22.51 11.16
CA ARG A 167 -12.30 21.60 11.90
C ARG A 167 -12.98 22.22 13.13
N MET A 168 -12.39 23.24 13.73
CA MET A 168 -12.97 23.96 14.87
C MET A 168 -14.12 24.88 14.46
N GLU A 169 -14.21 25.23 13.18
CA GLU A 169 -15.23 26.11 12.59
C GLU A 169 -16.27 25.32 11.78
N ASP A 170 -16.00 24.04 11.49
CA ASP A 170 -16.86 23.18 10.66
C ASP A 170 -17.96 22.51 11.51
N ILE A 171 -19.15 23.12 11.51
CA ILE A 171 -20.33 22.64 12.24
C ILE A 171 -21.11 21.52 11.52
N THR A 172 -20.62 21.05 10.36
CA THR A 172 -21.28 19.97 9.62
C THR A 172 -21.08 18.61 10.31
N ILE A 173 -21.90 17.62 9.96
CA ILE A 173 -21.79 16.26 10.52
C ILE A 173 -20.38 15.68 10.34
N ILE A 174 -19.79 15.87 9.16
CA ILE A 174 -18.42 15.41 8.89
C ILE A 174 -17.37 16.23 9.64
N GLY A 175 -17.59 17.54 9.84
CA GLY A 175 -16.75 18.38 10.71
C GLY A 175 -16.74 17.88 12.15
N HIS A 176 -17.92 17.51 12.67
CA HIS A 176 -18.05 16.87 13.99
C HIS A 176 -17.31 15.53 14.05
N CYS A 177 -17.50 14.65 13.06
CA CYS A 177 -16.77 13.38 12.99
C CYS A 177 -15.26 13.59 12.97
N ILE A 178 -14.74 14.48 12.12
CA ILE A 178 -13.31 14.85 12.08
C ILE A 178 -12.84 15.27 13.48
N ASN A 179 -13.60 16.12 14.18
CA ASN A 179 -13.22 16.57 15.50
C ASN A 179 -13.13 15.41 16.50
N GLU A 180 -14.10 14.49 16.49
CA GLU A 180 -14.10 13.31 17.36
C GLU A 180 -12.94 12.35 17.04
N SER A 181 -12.64 12.11 15.75
CA SER A 181 -11.53 11.24 15.34
C SER A 181 -10.18 11.76 15.86
N PHE A 182 -10.01 13.08 15.92
CA PHE A 182 -8.80 13.74 16.43
C PHE A 182 -8.80 13.99 17.95
N LYS A 183 -9.96 14.00 18.62
CA LYS A 183 -10.01 14.03 20.10
C LYS A 183 -9.56 12.71 20.71
N ASN A 184 -9.91 11.59 20.06
CA ASN A 184 -9.56 10.25 20.50
C ASN A 184 -8.08 9.88 20.23
N THR A 185 -7.21 10.85 19.97
CA THR A 185 -5.77 10.66 19.73
C THR A 185 -4.93 11.11 20.92
N GLU A 186 -5.29 10.72 22.15
CA GLU A 186 -4.61 11.13 23.39
C GLU A 186 -3.11 10.80 23.45
N MET A 187 -2.60 9.91 22.57
CA MET A 187 -1.17 9.59 22.44
C MET A 187 -0.45 10.30 21.28
N LEU A 188 -1.17 11.00 20.39
CA LEU A 188 -0.57 11.75 19.29
C LEU A 188 -0.41 13.22 19.72
N ASN A 189 0.83 13.65 19.92
CA ASN A 189 1.16 15.00 20.37
C ASN A 189 0.93 16.04 19.26
N ASN A 190 1.28 15.70 18.02
CA ASN A 190 1.12 16.59 16.88
C ASN A 190 0.69 15.81 15.64
N VAL A 191 -0.53 16.08 15.18
CA VAL A 191 -1.06 15.55 13.93
C VAL A 191 -1.36 16.68 12.98
N VAL A 192 -0.74 16.62 11.81
CA VAL A 192 -1.00 17.55 10.71
C VAL A 192 -1.51 16.76 9.52
N VAL A 193 -2.51 17.29 8.82
CA VAL A 193 -2.98 16.74 7.55
C VAL A 193 -2.69 17.73 6.43
N ASN A 194 -1.89 17.28 5.47
CA ASN A 194 -1.48 18.04 4.31
C ASN A 194 -2.13 17.49 3.04
N TRP A 195 -2.54 18.43 2.20
CA TRP A 195 -2.86 18.08 0.83
C TRP A 195 -1.56 17.90 0.04
N VAL A 196 -1.47 16.83 -0.74
CA VAL A 196 -0.39 16.57 -1.69
C VAL A 196 -0.96 16.35 -3.09
N ASN A 197 -0.15 16.59 -4.12
CA ASN A 197 -0.56 16.23 -5.47
C ASN A 197 -0.77 14.71 -5.55
N ARG A 198 -1.81 14.27 -6.26
CA ARG A 198 -2.09 12.84 -6.49
C ARG A 198 -0.88 12.08 -7.05
N SER A 199 0.00 12.74 -7.81
CA SER A 199 1.25 12.13 -8.28
C SER A 199 2.21 11.72 -7.16
N CYS A 200 2.12 12.35 -6.00
CA CYS A 200 2.87 12.04 -4.79
C CYS A 200 2.16 10.98 -3.92
N ASN A 201 0.87 10.70 -4.15
CA ASN A 201 0.08 9.71 -3.42
C ASN A 201 -0.08 8.38 -4.17
N LYS A 202 0.60 8.20 -5.31
CA LYS A 202 0.40 7.05 -6.21
C LYS A 202 0.54 5.69 -5.55
N VAL A 203 1.40 5.57 -4.54
CA VAL A 203 1.63 4.29 -3.86
C VAL A 203 0.44 3.92 -2.98
N ALA A 204 -0.14 4.89 -2.27
CA ALA A 204 -1.34 4.67 -1.46
C ALA A 204 -2.58 4.48 -2.36
N ASP A 205 -2.72 5.26 -3.43
CA ASP A 205 -3.78 5.10 -4.44
C ASP A 205 -3.75 3.73 -5.16
N PHE A 206 -2.57 3.11 -5.22
CA PHE A 206 -2.38 1.82 -5.86
C PHE A 206 -2.80 0.63 -4.96
N MET A 207 -2.80 0.83 -3.64
CA MET A 207 -3.16 -0.17 -2.63
C MET A 207 -4.67 -0.29 -2.46
#